data_AF-A0A165N3H8-F1
#
_entry.id   AF-A0A165N3H8-F1
#
_cell.length_a   1.000
_cell.length_b   1.000
_cell.length_c   1.000
_cell.angle_alpha   90.00
_cell.angle_beta   90.00
_cell.angle_gamma   90.00
#
_symmetry.space_group_name_H-M   'P 1'
#
loop_
_entity.id
_entity.type
_entity.pdbx_description
1 polymer ?
#
loop_
_entity_poly.entity_id
_entity_poly.type
_entity_poly.pdbx_seq_one_letter_code
_entity_poly.pdbx_strand_id
1 'polypeptide(L)'
;MRRRALLASVPGVLAGLAGCSFGTLGSDETADVTPAPRPTQSPTDANDSGTETPTDSGDPPRPENPTTVIELETGPRTYALSSPGLHTADRARVGLWFDQTATDDHPATLRGWLQNSNEFENTFRVKWIPGVGQTHSRQPSGYDHEARLHLAPTDNNDLADEVPSLGRTDEGYWRVDDVGPWMPETYRLNPGERVKLEYALVGEPGQSGRPTGTYEFRGQAGSLSVSVWDTRSPGPETDSRFAGRSLPALPGDGDVQWFHDADRTTPAFVRPSTERAKLDTQVGFEMVNNSHERLQCGHWDLYKLVDGEWFHVAPAAHTADCRLLKPGSQEQWGLRAFNGPAVGCGTGDCHCDGLTQGYLGGGEYAVVAGYGHATNESAALVALVGDRAAVTPTDGVPTARDGDTVRVTTDRHGDGERPADATFTLTRTDNASERVIAEQVMAHGRFAMSDGGLRNAIPFLTDDVSRVVVETDEHAVDGVLGYDTSRRRFRFRGQAYEVTRGQSGG
;
A
#
# COMPACT_ATOMS: atom_id res chain seq x y z
N MET A 1 -3.13 -67.83 13.94
CA MET A 1 -2.98 -67.73 12.45
C MET A 1 -2.25 -66.41 12.21
N ARG A 2 -1.09 -66.27 11.54
CA ARG A 2 -0.64 -66.69 10.18
C ARG A 2 -1.61 -66.18 9.09
N ARG A 3 -1.24 -65.34 8.11
CA ARG A 3 0.09 -64.85 7.61
C ARG A 3 0.02 -63.38 7.08
N ARG A 4 1.19 -62.81 6.72
CA ARG A 4 1.43 -61.43 6.21
C ARG A 4 1.21 -61.24 4.69
N ALA A 5 0.81 -60.04 4.27
CA ALA A 5 1.24 -59.24 3.08
C ALA A 5 0.50 -57.87 3.11
N LEU A 6 1.03 -56.66 2.89
CA LEU A 6 2.38 -56.11 2.62
C LEU A 6 2.89 -56.06 1.15
N LEU A 7 2.64 -54.94 0.44
CA LEU A 7 3.56 -54.23 -0.49
C LEU A 7 2.98 -52.85 -0.90
N ALA A 8 3.88 -51.83 -0.95
CA ALA A 8 4.04 -50.66 -1.84
C ALA A 8 2.88 -50.12 -2.72
N SER A 9 2.75 -48.82 -3.05
CA SER A 9 3.47 -47.54 -2.74
C SER A 9 2.55 -46.36 -3.19
N VAL A 10 2.85 -45.04 -3.23
CA VAL A 10 4.03 -44.14 -3.16
C VAL A 10 3.59 -42.83 -2.45
N PRO A 11 4.44 -42.09 -1.69
CA PRO A 11 4.08 -40.78 -1.13
C PRO A 11 4.20 -39.63 -2.16
N GLY A 12 3.12 -38.90 -2.39
CA GLY A 12 3.11 -37.70 -3.25
C GLY A 12 3.51 -36.44 -2.50
N VAL A 13 4.79 -36.06 -2.57
CA VAL A 13 5.27 -34.74 -2.13
C VAL A 13 5.30 -33.78 -3.32
N LEU A 14 4.67 -32.63 -3.18
CA LEU A 14 4.98 -31.45 -4.00
C LEU A 14 5.18 -30.26 -3.06
N ALA A 15 6.41 -29.74 -3.03
CA ALA A 15 6.75 -28.51 -2.34
C ALA A 15 6.39 -27.30 -3.23
N GLY A 16 5.80 -26.27 -2.63
CA GLY A 16 5.60 -24.97 -3.28
C GLY A 16 6.75 -24.02 -2.95
N LEU A 17 7.76 -23.96 -3.82
CA LEU A 17 8.75 -22.88 -3.85
C LEU A 17 8.81 -22.26 -5.25
N ALA A 18 9.22 -21.00 -5.30
CA ALA A 18 9.08 -20.14 -6.46
C ALA A 18 10.07 -20.47 -7.61
N GLY A 19 9.75 -19.98 -8.81
CA GLY A 19 10.64 -20.04 -9.97
C GLY A 19 10.24 -19.01 -11.03
N CYS A 20 10.89 -17.85 -11.01
CA CYS A 20 10.78 -16.88 -12.11
C CYS A 20 11.68 -17.33 -13.27
N SER A 21 11.19 -17.24 -14.51
CA SER A 21 11.95 -17.56 -15.72
C SER A 21 12.22 -16.31 -16.57
N PHE A 22 13.25 -15.56 -16.22
CA PHE A 22 13.80 -14.53 -17.11
C PHE A 22 14.73 -15.20 -18.13
N GLY A 23 14.32 -15.20 -19.40
CA GLY A 23 15.10 -15.75 -20.51
C GLY A 23 16.13 -14.74 -21.03
N THR A 24 17.41 -15.05 -20.89
CA THR A 24 18.51 -14.28 -21.48
C THR A 24 18.68 -14.62 -22.96
N LEU A 25 18.84 -13.59 -23.80
CA LEU A 25 19.43 -13.70 -25.14
C LEU A 25 20.48 -12.60 -25.27
N GLY A 26 21.70 -12.97 -25.64
CA GLY A 26 22.84 -12.06 -25.75
C GLY A 26 23.17 -11.67 -27.18
N SER A 27 23.98 -10.62 -27.30
CA SER A 27 24.87 -10.35 -28.44
C SER A 27 25.94 -11.46 -28.59
N ASP A 28 26.67 -11.60 -29.70
CA ASP A 28 26.75 -10.80 -30.94
C ASP A 28 27.19 -11.73 -32.09
N GLU A 29 26.74 -11.49 -33.33
CA GLU A 29 27.57 -11.75 -34.52
C GLU A 29 27.17 -10.85 -35.70
N THR A 30 28.17 -10.31 -36.40
CA THR A 30 28.00 -9.26 -37.41
C THR A 30 27.67 -9.81 -38.80
N ALA A 31 26.63 -9.27 -39.45
CA ALA A 31 26.39 -9.42 -40.89
C ALA A 31 26.10 -8.06 -41.53
N ASP A 32 26.84 -7.71 -42.57
CA ASP A 32 26.82 -6.40 -43.23
C ASP A 32 25.58 -6.25 -44.14
N VAL A 33 24.67 -5.31 -43.84
CA VAL A 33 23.48 -5.03 -44.68
C VAL A 33 23.23 -3.52 -44.76
N THR A 34 23.32 -2.99 -45.99
CA THR A 34 23.12 -1.57 -46.32
C THR A 34 21.77 -1.01 -45.85
N PRO A 35 21.72 0.14 -45.16
CA PRO A 35 20.46 0.74 -44.71
C PRO A 35 19.65 1.33 -45.89
N ALA A 36 18.40 0.88 -46.03
CA ALA A 36 17.43 1.48 -46.95
C ALA A 36 16.84 2.79 -46.37
N PRO A 37 16.47 3.77 -47.21
CA PRO A 37 16.05 5.10 -46.74
C PRO A 37 14.66 5.10 -46.07
N ARG A 38 14.56 5.90 -45.01
CA ARG A 38 13.37 6.12 -44.17
C ARG A 38 12.26 6.89 -44.92
N PRO A 39 11.03 6.38 -45.04
CA PRO A 39 9.89 7.19 -45.47
C PRO A 39 9.40 8.07 -44.31
N THR A 40 9.22 9.36 -44.57
CA THR A 40 8.55 10.29 -43.64
C THR A 40 7.06 10.33 -43.93
N GLN A 41 6.22 10.01 -42.94
CA GLN A 41 4.79 10.29 -42.99
C GLN A 41 4.33 10.84 -41.63
N SER A 42 3.52 11.89 -41.68
CA SER A 42 2.76 12.45 -40.55
C SER A 42 1.31 11.89 -40.61
N PRO A 43 0.35 12.32 -39.78
CA PRO A 43 -0.78 11.46 -39.40
C PRO A 43 -1.72 11.11 -40.56
N THR A 44 -2.26 9.89 -40.50
CA THR A 44 -3.38 9.43 -41.32
C THR A 44 -4.58 9.28 -40.40
N ASP A 45 -5.65 10.03 -40.66
CA ASP A 45 -6.92 9.88 -39.95
C ASP A 45 -7.54 8.50 -40.20
N ALA A 46 -7.74 7.73 -39.14
CA ALA A 46 -8.52 6.50 -39.15
C ALA A 46 -9.92 6.79 -38.59
N ASN A 47 -10.73 7.52 -39.37
CA ASN A 47 -12.18 7.61 -39.14
C ASN A 47 -12.83 6.25 -39.42
N ASP A 48 -12.74 5.32 -38.47
CA ASP A 48 -13.63 4.16 -38.45
C ASP A 48 -14.98 4.60 -37.88
N SER A 49 -15.82 5.16 -38.76
CA SER A 49 -17.18 5.58 -38.43
C SER A 49 -18.10 4.36 -38.27
N GLY A 50 -17.84 3.58 -37.22
CA GLY A 50 -18.75 2.57 -36.72
C GLY A 50 -20.08 3.24 -36.37
N THR A 51 -21.09 3.03 -37.21
CA THR A 51 -22.40 3.66 -37.07
C THR A 51 -23.04 3.26 -35.75
N GLU A 52 -23.10 4.19 -34.81
CA GLU A 52 -23.90 4.03 -33.59
C GLU A 52 -25.34 3.71 -33.99
N THR A 53 -25.78 2.50 -33.70
CA THR A 53 -27.19 2.16 -33.74
C THR A 53 -27.79 2.68 -32.43
N PRO A 54 -28.69 3.67 -32.45
CA PRO A 54 -29.29 4.17 -31.23
C PRO A 54 -30.11 3.03 -30.61
N THR A 55 -29.64 2.48 -29.50
CA THR A 55 -30.45 1.57 -28.69
C THR A 55 -31.56 2.40 -28.06
N ASP A 56 -32.81 2.15 -28.48
CA ASP A 56 -34.03 2.84 -28.06
C ASP A 56 -34.45 2.42 -26.62
N SER A 57 -33.47 2.49 -25.72
CA SER A 57 -33.54 2.23 -24.28
C SER A 57 -33.10 3.51 -23.59
N GLY A 58 -33.96 4.13 -22.80
CA GLY A 58 -33.71 5.42 -22.12
C GLY A 58 -32.65 5.39 -21.01
N ASP A 59 -31.80 4.36 -20.99
CA ASP A 59 -30.74 4.16 -20.02
C ASP A 59 -29.59 5.15 -20.27
N PRO A 60 -29.16 5.95 -19.28
CA PRO A 60 -27.94 6.73 -19.41
C PRO A 60 -26.74 5.77 -19.47
N PRO A 61 -25.92 5.81 -20.55
CA PRO A 61 -24.64 5.10 -20.51
C PRO A 61 -23.80 5.65 -19.36
N ARG A 62 -23.03 4.78 -18.69
CA ARG A 62 -22.13 5.25 -17.62
C ARG A 62 -21.15 6.27 -18.23
N PRO A 63 -21.08 7.51 -17.70
CA PRO A 63 -20.15 8.51 -18.22
C PRO A 63 -18.70 8.04 -18.09
N GLU A 64 -17.85 8.47 -19.02
CA GLU A 64 -16.42 8.11 -19.06
C GLU A 64 -15.73 8.46 -17.73
N ASN A 65 -16.02 9.66 -17.21
CA ASN A 65 -15.60 10.16 -15.92
C ASN A 65 -16.81 10.28 -14.99
N PRO A 66 -17.18 9.22 -14.24
CA PRO A 66 -18.30 9.25 -13.30
C PRO A 66 -17.96 10.09 -12.06
N THR A 67 -18.87 10.96 -11.66
CA THR A 67 -18.75 11.77 -10.44
C THR A 67 -18.74 10.89 -9.21
N THR A 68 -17.57 10.76 -8.57
CA THR A 68 -17.39 10.00 -7.31
C THR A 68 -17.26 10.88 -6.08
N VAL A 69 -17.31 12.21 -6.21
CA VAL A 69 -17.20 13.16 -5.09
C VAL A 69 -18.16 14.34 -5.30
N ILE A 70 -18.82 14.78 -4.23
CA ILE A 70 -19.65 16.00 -4.21
C ILE A 70 -19.48 16.75 -2.88
N GLU A 71 -19.54 18.08 -2.92
CA GLU A 71 -19.75 18.94 -1.75
C GLU A 71 -21.24 19.28 -1.65
N LEU A 72 -21.84 19.21 -0.46
CA LEU A 72 -23.24 19.57 -0.26
C LEU A 72 -23.42 21.09 -0.15
N GLU A 73 -24.48 21.63 -0.76
CA GLU A 73 -24.85 23.04 -0.59
C GLU A 73 -25.56 23.27 0.76
N THR A 74 -26.25 22.24 1.26
CA THR A 74 -27.01 22.29 2.53
C THR A 74 -26.16 22.35 3.80
N GLY A 75 -24.86 22.04 3.73
CA GLY A 75 -23.99 22.01 4.90
C GLY A 75 -22.54 21.64 4.53
N PRO A 76 -21.55 21.90 5.41
CA PRO A 76 -20.13 21.71 5.10
C PRO A 76 -19.73 20.23 5.11
N ARG A 77 -20.27 19.43 4.18
CA ARG A 77 -19.99 18.00 4.07
C ARG A 77 -19.62 17.65 2.64
N THR A 78 -18.50 16.95 2.49
CA THR A 78 -18.09 16.33 1.23
C THR A 78 -18.36 14.84 1.33
N TYR A 79 -19.00 14.27 0.32
CA TYR A 79 -19.26 12.84 0.19
C TYR A 79 -18.41 12.26 -0.94
N ALA A 80 -17.73 11.13 -0.71
CA ALA A 80 -17.06 10.37 -1.76
C ALA A 80 -17.48 8.90 -1.82
N LEU A 81 -17.72 8.40 -3.03
CA LEU A 81 -18.14 7.04 -3.32
C LEU A 81 -16.91 6.14 -3.57
N SER A 82 -16.76 5.06 -2.79
CA SER A 82 -15.56 4.21 -2.84
C SER A 82 -15.31 3.51 -4.18
N SER A 83 -16.34 3.35 -5.01
CA SER A 83 -16.21 2.89 -6.39
C SER A 83 -17.42 3.30 -7.24
N PRO A 84 -17.23 3.79 -8.47
CA PRO A 84 -18.34 4.05 -9.41
C PRO A 84 -18.90 2.76 -10.07
N GLY A 85 -18.56 1.60 -9.51
CA GLY A 85 -19.07 0.32 -9.97
C GLY A 85 -18.60 -0.88 -9.15
N LEU A 86 -19.36 -1.96 -9.27
CA LEU A 86 -19.30 -3.17 -8.45
C LEU A 86 -19.59 -4.39 -9.35
N HIS A 87 -18.97 -5.53 -9.00
CA HIS A 87 -19.15 -6.81 -9.69
C HIS A 87 -19.55 -7.89 -8.69
N THR A 88 -20.54 -8.72 -9.02
CA THR A 88 -20.93 -9.87 -8.19
C THR A 88 -20.34 -11.17 -8.72
N ALA A 89 -20.28 -12.20 -7.88
CA ALA A 89 -19.77 -13.53 -8.26
C ALA A 89 -20.61 -14.21 -9.36
N ASP A 90 -21.93 -13.92 -9.42
CA ASP A 90 -22.85 -14.35 -10.47
C ASP A 90 -22.91 -13.39 -11.68
N ARG A 91 -21.87 -12.57 -11.87
CA ARG A 91 -21.65 -11.63 -12.99
C ARG A 91 -22.73 -10.57 -13.17
N ALA A 92 -23.37 -10.11 -12.10
CA ALA A 92 -24.02 -8.80 -12.12
C ALA A 92 -22.94 -7.72 -12.23
N ARG A 93 -23.22 -6.67 -12.98
CA ARG A 93 -22.45 -5.42 -12.95
C ARG A 93 -23.34 -4.31 -12.44
N VAL A 94 -22.82 -3.51 -11.53
CA VAL A 94 -23.47 -2.30 -11.03
C VAL A 94 -22.59 -1.13 -11.45
N GLY A 95 -23.20 -0.11 -12.05
CA GLY A 95 -22.63 1.24 -12.17
C GLY A 95 -23.42 2.18 -11.27
N LEU A 96 -22.73 3.02 -10.49
CA LEU A 96 -23.34 4.05 -9.64
C LEU A 96 -22.43 5.29 -9.63
N TRP A 97 -23.00 6.49 -9.64
CA TRP A 97 -22.27 7.76 -9.55
C TRP A 97 -23.19 8.88 -9.04
N PHE A 98 -22.63 9.96 -8.49
CA PHE A 98 -23.43 11.12 -8.12
C PHE A 98 -23.95 11.85 -9.37
N ASP A 99 -25.23 12.21 -9.35
CA ASP A 99 -25.90 12.95 -10.42
C ASP A 99 -26.10 14.42 -10.04
N GLN A 100 -26.61 14.66 -8.83
CA GLN A 100 -26.77 16.00 -8.24
C GLN A 100 -26.31 16.02 -6.78
N THR A 101 -25.88 17.18 -6.30
CA THR A 101 -25.59 17.40 -4.87
C THR A 101 -26.86 17.71 -4.06
N ALA A 102 -26.77 17.73 -2.74
CA ALA A 102 -27.88 18.11 -1.88
C ALA A 102 -28.04 19.63 -1.84
N THR A 103 -29.26 20.09 -2.13
CA THR A 103 -29.69 21.49 -2.09
C THR A 103 -30.84 21.65 -1.08
N ASP A 104 -31.36 22.87 -0.96
CA ASP A 104 -32.52 23.16 -0.13
C ASP A 104 -33.82 22.50 -0.65
N ASP A 105 -33.89 22.22 -1.95
CA ASP A 105 -35.07 21.68 -2.64
C ASP A 105 -35.02 20.14 -2.83
N HIS A 106 -33.82 19.54 -2.88
CA HIS A 106 -33.66 18.09 -3.08
C HIS A 106 -32.42 17.49 -2.38
N PRO A 107 -32.43 16.20 -2.04
CA PRO A 107 -31.25 15.47 -1.56
C PRO A 107 -30.17 15.34 -2.63
N ALA A 108 -28.98 14.90 -2.21
CA ALA A 108 -27.96 14.41 -3.15
C ALA A 108 -28.45 13.10 -3.80
N THR A 109 -28.28 12.98 -5.11
CA THR A 109 -28.76 11.83 -5.88
C THR A 109 -27.60 11.03 -6.45
N LEU A 110 -27.76 9.70 -6.47
CA LEU A 110 -26.96 8.79 -7.28
C LEU A 110 -27.80 8.25 -8.42
N ARG A 111 -27.21 8.17 -9.62
CA ARG A 111 -27.75 7.43 -10.76
C ARG A 111 -26.87 6.25 -11.10
N GLY A 112 -27.45 5.27 -11.79
CA GLY A 112 -26.76 4.05 -12.14
C GLY A 112 -27.60 3.04 -12.90
N TRP A 113 -27.08 1.81 -12.95
CA TRP A 113 -27.77 0.66 -13.54
C TRP A 113 -27.28 -0.65 -12.90
N LEU A 114 -28.15 -1.65 -12.91
CA LEU A 114 -27.82 -3.07 -12.69
C LEU A 114 -27.86 -3.77 -14.05
N GLN A 115 -26.80 -4.52 -14.41
CA GLN A 115 -26.70 -5.25 -15.68
C GLN A 115 -26.38 -6.73 -15.48
N ASN A 116 -27.06 -7.61 -16.21
CA ASN A 116 -26.65 -9.00 -16.36
C ASN A 116 -25.47 -9.12 -17.34
N SER A 117 -24.29 -9.57 -16.89
CA SER A 117 -23.14 -9.86 -17.77
C SER A 117 -22.88 -11.36 -17.96
N ASN A 118 -23.92 -12.19 -17.82
CA ASN A 118 -23.94 -13.55 -18.33
C ASN A 118 -24.46 -13.58 -19.77
N GLU A 119 -24.08 -14.63 -20.51
CA GLU A 119 -24.65 -14.98 -21.83
C GLU A 119 -26.03 -15.66 -21.72
N PHE A 120 -26.49 -15.91 -20.49
CA PHE A 120 -27.77 -16.52 -20.14
C PHE A 120 -28.56 -15.62 -19.19
N GLU A 121 -29.88 -15.79 -19.18
CA GLU A 121 -30.79 -15.12 -18.25
C GLU A 121 -30.53 -15.59 -16.80
N ASN A 122 -30.41 -14.66 -15.84
CA ASN A 122 -30.11 -14.97 -14.44
C ASN A 122 -31.06 -14.27 -13.46
N THR A 123 -31.31 -14.90 -12.31
CA THR A 123 -32.08 -14.32 -11.19
C THR A 123 -31.12 -13.88 -10.08
N PHE A 124 -30.82 -12.59 -10.07
CA PHE A 124 -29.92 -11.96 -9.11
C PHE A 124 -30.59 -11.79 -7.75
N ARG A 125 -29.83 -12.01 -6.67
CA ARG A 125 -30.32 -11.81 -5.30
C ARG A 125 -30.06 -10.37 -4.84
N VAL A 126 -30.86 -9.44 -5.36
CA VAL A 126 -30.77 -7.98 -5.16
C VAL A 126 -30.50 -7.59 -3.70
N LYS A 127 -31.20 -8.20 -2.72
CA LYS A 127 -31.00 -7.94 -1.27
C LYS A 127 -29.61 -8.30 -0.70
N TRP A 128 -28.68 -8.82 -1.49
CA TRP A 128 -27.28 -9.05 -1.09
C TRP A 128 -26.26 -8.22 -1.90
N ILE A 129 -26.72 -7.34 -2.79
CA ILE A 129 -25.89 -6.48 -3.63
C ILE A 129 -25.69 -5.13 -2.91
N PRO A 130 -24.44 -4.76 -2.53
CA PRO A 130 -24.12 -3.47 -1.91
C PRO A 130 -24.67 -2.28 -2.71
N GLY A 131 -25.38 -1.37 -2.03
CA GLY A 131 -25.90 -0.16 -2.65
C GLY A 131 -26.96 -0.36 -3.74
N VAL A 132 -27.53 -1.56 -3.85
CA VAL A 132 -28.68 -1.83 -4.73
C VAL A 132 -29.87 -2.36 -3.92
N GLY A 133 -29.73 -3.52 -3.28
CA GLY A 133 -30.71 -4.03 -2.30
C GLY A 133 -30.23 -4.00 -0.86
N GLN A 134 -28.92 -3.81 -0.62
CA GLN A 134 -28.38 -3.39 0.67
C GLN A 134 -28.31 -1.86 0.69
N THR A 135 -29.47 -1.24 0.92
CA THR A 135 -29.71 0.22 0.83
C THR A 135 -29.37 0.98 2.10
N HIS A 136 -29.15 0.32 3.23
CA HIS A 136 -28.74 0.94 4.50
C HIS A 136 -27.26 0.66 4.79
N SER A 137 -26.52 1.68 5.21
CA SER A 137 -25.13 1.53 5.60
C SER A 137 -24.98 0.95 7.00
N ARG A 138 -23.74 0.59 7.36
CA ARG A 138 -23.30 0.60 8.76
C ARG A 138 -23.09 2.03 9.25
N GLN A 139 -23.25 2.22 10.55
CA GLN A 139 -22.84 3.43 11.25
C GLN A 139 -21.30 3.58 11.22
N PRO A 140 -20.75 4.80 11.08
CA PRO A 140 -19.32 5.04 11.17
C PRO A 140 -18.80 4.80 12.61
N SER A 141 -17.51 4.50 12.73
CA SER A 141 -16.84 4.33 14.03
C SER A 141 -16.75 5.65 14.81
N GLY A 142 -16.66 5.53 16.14
CA GLY A 142 -16.49 6.69 17.05
C GLY A 142 -17.78 7.32 17.59
N TYR A 143 -18.94 6.93 17.06
CA TYR A 143 -20.25 7.44 17.48
C TYR A 143 -21.01 6.42 18.36
N ASP A 144 -21.81 6.93 19.29
CA ASP A 144 -22.60 6.17 20.29
C ASP A 144 -24.10 6.09 19.97
N HIS A 145 -24.56 6.89 19.02
CA HIS A 145 -25.93 7.01 18.55
C HIS A 145 -26.06 6.53 17.10
N GLU A 146 -27.27 6.10 16.72
CA GLU A 146 -27.51 5.57 15.38
C GLU A 146 -27.45 6.68 14.32
N ALA A 147 -26.50 6.54 13.40
CA ALA A 147 -26.30 7.45 12.28
C ALA A 147 -25.86 6.64 11.06
N ARG A 148 -26.80 6.34 10.17
CA ARG A 148 -26.54 5.61 8.92
C ARG A 148 -26.73 6.54 7.72
N LEU A 149 -26.24 6.09 6.57
CA LEU A 149 -26.66 6.60 5.27
C LEU A 149 -27.59 5.57 4.62
N HIS A 150 -28.64 6.09 3.98
CA HIS A 150 -29.63 5.33 3.24
C HIS A 150 -29.60 5.74 1.78
N LEU A 151 -29.60 4.74 0.90
CA LEU A 151 -29.87 4.88 -0.52
C LEU A 151 -31.37 4.63 -0.72
N ALA A 152 -32.16 5.66 -0.47
CA ALA A 152 -33.60 5.65 -0.65
C ALA A 152 -33.92 5.72 -2.15
N PRO A 153 -34.62 4.74 -2.75
CA PRO A 153 -34.95 4.81 -4.17
C PRO A 153 -35.92 5.95 -4.46
N THR A 154 -35.96 6.38 -5.71
CA THR A 154 -36.89 7.39 -6.23
C THR A 154 -37.84 6.77 -7.25
N ASP A 155 -38.85 7.51 -7.72
CA ASP A 155 -39.75 7.10 -8.80
C ASP A 155 -39.02 6.78 -10.14
N ASN A 156 -37.73 7.12 -10.25
CA ASN A 156 -36.87 6.83 -11.39
C ASN A 156 -36.12 5.49 -11.30
N ASN A 157 -36.33 4.72 -10.23
CA ASN A 157 -35.63 3.45 -9.98
C ASN A 157 -36.50 2.26 -10.40
N ASP A 158 -36.22 1.71 -11.58
CA ASP A 158 -36.97 0.63 -12.21
C ASP A 158 -36.93 -0.70 -11.40
N LEU A 159 -36.15 -0.75 -10.32
CA LEU A 159 -35.99 -1.89 -9.42
C LEU A 159 -36.73 -1.73 -8.09
N ALA A 160 -37.34 -0.58 -7.77
CA ALA A 160 -37.93 -0.33 -6.46
C ALA A 160 -39.33 -0.96 -6.29
N ASP A 161 -39.59 -1.56 -5.12
CA ASP A 161 -40.93 -2.02 -4.71
C ASP A 161 -41.71 -0.88 -4.02
N GLU A 162 -41.02 0.06 -3.36
CA GLU A 162 -41.59 1.20 -2.63
C GLU A 162 -40.64 2.41 -2.64
N VAL A 163 -41.18 3.62 -2.70
CA VAL A 163 -40.43 4.90 -2.64
C VAL A 163 -40.75 5.59 -1.31
N PRO A 164 -39.79 5.76 -0.37
CA PRO A 164 -40.04 6.37 0.94
C PRO A 164 -40.21 7.88 0.87
N SER A 165 -40.91 8.46 1.85
CA SER A 165 -40.93 9.92 2.05
C SER A 165 -39.62 10.40 2.68
N LEU A 166 -39.22 11.62 2.29
CA LEU A 166 -37.97 12.25 2.71
C LEU A 166 -38.26 13.54 3.49
N GLY A 167 -37.67 13.63 4.67
CA GLY A 167 -37.69 14.81 5.52
C GLY A 167 -36.35 15.55 5.51
N ARG A 168 -36.38 16.82 5.92
CA ARG A 168 -35.18 17.66 6.13
C ARG A 168 -35.04 18.00 7.62
N THR A 169 -33.80 18.09 8.12
CA THR A 169 -33.50 18.50 9.50
C THR A 169 -33.40 20.02 9.62
N ASP A 170 -33.48 20.55 10.84
CA ASP A 170 -33.29 21.98 11.12
C ASP A 170 -31.87 22.46 10.77
N GLU A 171 -30.88 21.56 10.73
CA GLU A 171 -29.52 21.83 10.24
C GLU A 171 -29.37 21.67 8.71
N GLY A 172 -30.47 21.45 7.99
CA GLY A 172 -30.53 21.44 6.53
C GLY A 172 -30.28 20.09 5.85
N TYR A 173 -29.97 19.01 6.59
CA TYR A 173 -29.66 17.70 5.99
C TYR A 173 -30.93 16.89 5.66
N TRP A 174 -30.86 16.06 4.63
CA TRP A 174 -31.95 15.15 4.24
C TRP A 174 -31.87 13.80 4.98
N ARG A 175 -33.03 13.23 5.32
CA ARG A 175 -33.26 11.90 5.93
C ARG A 175 -34.48 11.21 5.33
N VAL A 176 -34.58 9.90 5.43
CA VAL A 176 -35.88 9.21 5.30
C VAL A 176 -36.73 9.45 6.55
N ASP A 177 -38.06 9.40 6.40
CA ASP A 177 -38.98 9.46 7.54
C ASP A 177 -39.22 8.07 8.19
N ASP A 178 -39.14 7.00 7.40
CA ASP A 178 -39.29 5.59 7.82
C ASP A 178 -38.33 4.68 7.00
N VAL A 179 -38.03 3.47 7.50
CA VAL A 179 -37.10 2.50 6.87
C VAL A 179 -37.83 1.19 6.59
N GLY A 180 -38.29 1.05 5.34
CA GLY A 180 -38.99 -0.12 4.82
C GLY A 180 -38.14 -0.98 3.87
N PRO A 181 -38.66 -2.14 3.43
CA PRO A 181 -38.04 -2.98 2.41
C PRO A 181 -38.30 -2.39 1.01
N TRP A 182 -37.64 -1.28 0.67
CA TRP A 182 -37.88 -0.53 -0.58
C TRP A 182 -37.49 -1.29 -1.88
N MET A 183 -36.77 -2.40 -1.76
CA MET A 183 -36.14 -3.12 -2.87
C MET A 183 -36.46 -4.63 -2.81
N PRO A 184 -36.68 -5.29 -3.95
CA PRO A 184 -37.06 -6.70 -4.01
C PRO A 184 -35.94 -7.63 -3.54
N GLU A 185 -36.32 -8.81 -3.05
CA GLU A 185 -35.35 -9.82 -2.65
C GLU A 185 -34.49 -10.32 -3.81
N THR A 186 -35.11 -10.45 -4.99
CA THR A 186 -34.54 -11.02 -6.21
C THR A 186 -35.14 -10.38 -7.45
N TYR A 187 -34.35 -10.23 -8.52
CA TYR A 187 -34.81 -9.75 -9.82
C TYR A 187 -34.19 -10.59 -10.95
N ARG A 188 -34.93 -10.79 -12.05
CA ARG A 188 -34.53 -11.67 -13.17
C ARG A 188 -34.24 -10.83 -14.41
N LEU A 189 -33.10 -11.09 -15.04
CA LEU A 189 -32.59 -10.32 -16.18
C LEU A 189 -32.14 -11.24 -17.31
N ASN A 190 -32.52 -10.91 -18.53
CA ASN A 190 -32.06 -11.50 -19.79
C ASN A 190 -30.55 -11.23 -20.01
N PRO A 191 -29.88 -11.94 -20.94
CA PRO A 191 -28.47 -11.68 -21.25
C PRO A 191 -28.23 -10.22 -21.66
N GLY A 192 -27.30 -9.53 -21.01
CA GLY A 192 -26.97 -8.13 -21.31
C GLY A 192 -27.99 -7.09 -20.82
N GLU A 193 -29.17 -7.47 -20.34
CA GLU A 193 -30.24 -6.57 -19.92
C GLU A 193 -29.81 -5.65 -18.78
N ARG A 194 -30.29 -4.40 -18.82
CA ARG A 194 -30.09 -3.35 -17.82
C ARG A 194 -31.41 -2.95 -17.17
N VAL A 195 -31.29 -2.48 -15.93
CA VAL A 195 -32.36 -1.85 -15.14
C VAL A 195 -31.79 -0.58 -14.54
N LYS A 196 -32.48 0.55 -14.74
CA LYS A 196 -32.06 1.87 -14.27
C LYS A 196 -32.16 1.95 -12.74
N LEU A 197 -31.16 2.58 -12.12
CA LEU A 197 -31.13 2.84 -10.69
C LEU A 197 -31.05 4.35 -10.44
N GLU A 198 -31.84 4.85 -9.49
CA GLU A 198 -31.74 6.21 -8.96
C GLU A 198 -32.03 6.19 -7.45
N TYR A 199 -31.19 6.85 -6.66
CA TYR A 199 -31.30 6.88 -5.20
C TYR A 199 -31.04 8.29 -4.65
N ALA A 200 -31.84 8.73 -3.69
CA ALA A 200 -31.51 9.82 -2.78
C ALA A 200 -30.58 9.29 -1.66
N LEU A 201 -29.47 9.98 -1.40
CA LEU A 201 -28.53 9.64 -0.35
C LEU A 201 -28.78 10.49 0.91
N VAL A 202 -29.38 9.86 1.92
CA VAL A 202 -30.02 10.55 3.06
C VAL A 202 -29.69 9.88 4.41
N GLY A 203 -30.02 10.52 5.53
CA GLY A 203 -29.83 10.00 6.89
C GLY A 203 -30.94 9.09 7.41
N GLU A 204 -30.68 8.50 8.58
CA GLU A 204 -31.62 7.71 9.38
C GLU A 204 -32.81 8.56 9.87
N PRO A 205 -34.02 7.99 10.09
CA PRO A 205 -35.10 8.68 10.78
C PRO A 205 -34.66 9.20 12.14
N GLY A 206 -35.04 10.43 12.48
CA GLY A 206 -34.66 11.07 13.74
C GLY A 206 -33.19 11.48 13.88
N GLN A 207 -32.31 11.18 12.90
CA GLN A 207 -30.93 11.67 12.91
C GLN A 207 -30.90 13.21 12.90
N SER A 208 -29.99 13.80 13.68
CA SER A 208 -29.60 15.21 13.63
C SER A 208 -28.23 15.38 12.99
N GLY A 209 -28.05 16.46 12.23
CA GLY A 209 -26.79 16.75 11.53
C GLY A 209 -26.30 15.63 10.60
N ARG A 210 -24.99 15.64 10.33
CA ARG A 210 -24.29 14.63 9.53
C ARG A 210 -22.91 14.32 10.14
N PRO A 211 -22.75 13.16 10.81
CA PRO A 211 -21.44 12.66 11.25
C PRO A 211 -20.45 12.47 10.09
N THR A 212 -19.17 12.37 10.43
CA THR A 212 -18.07 12.11 9.48
C THR A 212 -17.59 10.65 9.59
N GLY A 213 -16.72 10.23 8.69
CA GLY A 213 -16.22 8.85 8.60
C GLY A 213 -16.85 8.04 7.48
N THR A 214 -16.65 6.72 7.52
CA THR A 214 -16.96 5.80 6.42
C THR A 214 -18.24 5.03 6.68
N TYR A 215 -19.28 5.30 5.88
CA TYR A 215 -20.56 4.62 5.88
C TYR A 215 -20.54 3.44 4.89
N GLU A 216 -20.53 2.21 5.41
CA GLU A 216 -20.31 1.01 4.59
C GLU A 216 -21.59 0.17 4.38
N PHE A 217 -22.04 0.06 3.14
CA PHE A 217 -23.11 -0.84 2.69
C PHE A 217 -22.50 -2.22 2.39
N ARG A 218 -22.74 -3.22 3.25
CA ARG A 218 -22.16 -4.57 3.09
C ARG A 218 -23.13 -5.55 2.44
N GLY A 219 -22.61 -6.40 1.55
CA GLY A 219 -23.35 -7.50 0.93
C GLY A 219 -22.49 -8.76 0.79
N GLN A 220 -23.03 -9.81 0.16
CA GLN A 220 -22.25 -11.04 -0.11
C GLN A 220 -21.26 -10.86 -1.27
N ALA A 221 -21.46 -9.82 -2.10
CA ALA A 221 -20.61 -9.50 -3.24
C ALA A 221 -19.45 -8.52 -2.91
N GLY A 222 -19.26 -8.13 -1.64
CA GLY A 222 -18.30 -7.12 -1.21
C GLY A 222 -18.99 -5.98 -0.45
N SER A 223 -18.44 -4.78 -0.52
CA SER A 223 -19.09 -3.56 0.02
C SER A 223 -18.96 -2.37 -0.92
N LEU A 224 -19.92 -1.46 -0.77
CA LEU A 224 -19.88 -0.09 -1.28
C LEU A 224 -19.76 0.82 -0.06
N SER A 225 -19.01 1.92 -0.16
CA SER A 225 -18.89 2.88 0.95
C SER A 225 -19.09 4.30 0.46
N VAL A 226 -19.70 5.13 1.31
CA VAL A 226 -19.63 6.59 1.20
C VAL A 226 -18.80 7.10 2.38
N SER A 227 -17.70 7.78 2.07
CA SER A 227 -16.90 8.49 3.06
C SER A 227 -17.36 9.93 3.16
N VAL A 228 -17.43 10.45 4.39
CA VAL A 228 -17.94 11.79 4.68
C VAL A 228 -16.94 12.56 5.54
N TRP A 229 -16.59 13.78 5.13
CA TRP A 229 -15.73 14.69 5.90
C TRP A 229 -16.26 16.12 5.91
N ASP A 230 -15.68 16.98 6.74
CA ASP A 230 -16.03 18.40 6.75
C ASP A 230 -15.32 19.13 5.60
N THR A 231 -16.08 19.70 4.67
CA THR A 231 -15.55 20.40 3.49
C THR A 231 -14.62 21.57 3.85
N ARG A 232 -14.84 22.19 5.02
CA ARG A 232 -14.09 23.35 5.51
C ARG A 232 -12.96 22.95 6.47
N SER A 233 -12.85 21.67 6.82
CA SER A 233 -11.78 21.12 7.65
C SER A 233 -11.52 19.63 7.34
N PRO A 234 -10.98 19.31 6.14
CA PRO A 234 -10.70 17.93 5.72
C PRO A 234 -9.47 17.30 6.41
N GLY A 235 -8.64 18.10 7.07
CA GLY A 235 -7.36 17.70 7.67
C GLY A 235 -7.44 17.18 9.11
N PRO A 236 -6.28 16.95 9.77
CA PRO A 236 -6.22 16.50 11.17
C PRO A 236 -6.86 17.50 12.15
N GLU A 237 -7.62 16.98 13.10
CA GLU A 237 -8.23 17.78 14.18
C GLU A 237 -7.24 18.21 15.26
N THR A 238 -6.13 17.46 15.40
CA THR A 238 -5.13 17.54 16.48
C THR A 238 -3.73 17.82 15.94
N ASP A 239 -3.05 18.82 16.52
CA ASP A 239 -1.69 19.19 16.14
C ASP A 239 -0.66 18.10 16.48
N SER A 240 0.39 17.98 15.66
CA SER A 240 1.53 17.10 15.89
C SER A 240 2.40 17.56 17.06
N ARG A 241 2.99 16.63 17.83
CA ARG A 241 4.05 16.93 18.83
C ARG A 241 5.31 17.55 18.21
N PHE A 242 5.47 17.44 16.89
CA PHE A 242 6.61 17.90 16.12
C PHE A 242 6.32 19.20 15.36
N ALA A 243 5.13 19.80 15.53
CA ALA A 243 4.72 21.00 14.82
C ALA A 243 5.74 22.15 14.94
N GLY A 244 6.00 22.83 13.82
CA GLY A 244 6.96 23.94 13.75
C GLY A 244 8.44 23.52 13.81
N ARG A 245 8.77 22.24 13.68
CA ARG A 245 10.15 21.78 13.44
C ARG A 245 10.54 21.95 11.98
N SER A 246 11.79 22.34 11.75
CA SER A 246 12.44 22.18 10.45
C SER A 246 13.19 20.85 10.41
N LEU A 247 13.15 20.16 9.27
CA LEU A 247 13.84 18.90 8.99
C LEU A 247 14.79 19.06 7.79
N PRO A 248 15.86 18.24 7.70
CA PRO A 248 16.58 18.08 6.45
C PRO A 248 15.68 17.40 5.41
N ALA A 249 15.90 17.71 4.12
CA ALA A 249 15.22 17.06 3.01
C ALA A 249 15.51 15.55 2.99
N LEU A 250 14.51 14.75 2.58
CA LEU A 250 14.66 13.33 2.37
C LEU A 250 15.53 13.04 1.11
N PRO A 251 16.19 11.88 1.01
CA PRO A 251 17.07 11.57 -0.12
C PRO A 251 16.26 11.16 -1.35
N GLY A 252 16.09 12.09 -2.31
CA GLY A 252 15.38 11.85 -3.58
C GLY A 252 15.05 13.16 -4.30
N ASP A 253 14.50 13.05 -5.51
CA ASP A 253 14.02 14.19 -6.30
C ASP A 253 12.50 14.41 -6.05
N GLY A 254 12.12 14.62 -4.78
CA GLY A 254 10.71 14.72 -4.38
C GLY A 254 10.48 15.66 -3.19
N ASP A 255 9.49 16.55 -3.33
CA ASP A 255 8.89 17.27 -2.21
C ASP A 255 7.95 16.34 -1.43
N VAL A 256 7.95 16.48 -0.10
CA VAL A 256 7.23 15.59 0.83
C VAL A 256 6.39 16.42 1.79
N GLN A 257 5.08 16.14 1.85
CA GLN A 257 4.15 16.86 2.75
C GLN A 257 4.15 16.22 4.14
N TRP A 258 4.62 16.95 5.15
CA TRP A 258 4.77 16.41 6.50
C TRP A 258 3.51 16.56 7.36
N PHE A 259 3.16 15.51 8.11
CA PHE A 259 2.05 15.50 9.07
C PHE A 259 2.17 16.57 10.17
N HIS A 260 3.38 17.05 10.47
CA HIS A 260 3.59 18.10 11.48
C HIS A 260 3.48 19.52 10.94
N ASP A 261 3.38 19.68 9.61
CA ASP A 261 3.00 20.93 8.95
C ASP A 261 1.54 20.90 8.48
N ALA A 262 0.89 19.73 8.53
CA ALA A 262 -0.51 19.54 8.16
C ALA A 262 -1.47 20.17 9.19
N ASP A 263 -2.40 20.96 8.69
CA ASP A 263 -3.43 21.64 9.47
C ASP A 263 -4.85 21.12 9.12
N ARG A 264 -5.88 21.70 9.73
CA ARG A 264 -7.28 21.35 9.46
C ARG A 264 -7.70 21.54 8.00
N THR A 265 -7.01 22.35 7.20
CA THR A 265 -7.32 22.55 5.78
C THR A 265 -6.63 21.54 4.86
N THR A 266 -5.62 20.82 5.37
CA THR A 266 -4.75 19.91 4.59
C THR A 266 -5.49 18.62 4.23
N PRO A 267 -5.89 18.40 2.96
CA PRO A 267 -6.92 17.41 2.64
C PRO A 267 -6.40 15.96 2.53
N ALA A 268 -5.10 15.74 2.44
CA ALA A 268 -4.52 14.40 2.44
C ALA A 268 -3.26 14.37 3.31
N PHE A 269 -3.08 13.32 4.12
CA PHE A 269 -2.00 13.26 5.13
C PHE A 269 -1.79 11.83 5.67
N VAL A 270 -0.55 11.50 6.06
CA VAL A 270 -0.24 10.29 6.83
C VAL A 270 -0.33 10.61 8.32
N ARG A 271 -1.25 9.96 9.05
CA ARG A 271 -1.37 10.08 10.50
C ARG A 271 -0.76 8.86 11.22
N PRO A 272 0.17 9.03 12.18
CA PRO A 272 0.62 7.95 13.05
C PRO A 272 -0.35 7.74 14.21
N SER A 273 -0.54 6.48 14.64
CA SER A 273 -1.36 6.13 15.82
C SER A 273 -0.69 6.54 17.14
N THR A 274 0.63 6.69 17.12
CA THR A 274 1.40 7.43 18.14
C THR A 274 2.70 7.94 17.53
N GLU A 275 3.01 9.20 17.81
CA GLU A 275 4.27 9.85 17.42
C GLU A 275 5.44 9.53 18.37
N ARG A 276 5.20 8.76 19.45
CA ARG A 276 6.26 8.29 20.36
C ARG A 276 5.90 6.94 20.97
N ALA A 277 6.77 5.95 20.77
CA ALA A 277 6.61 4.59 21.29
C ALA A 277 7.92 4.09 21.91
N LYS A 278 7.84 3.12 22.84
CA LYS A 278 9.02 2.46 23.42
C LYS A 278 9.21 1.10 22.79
N LEU A 279 10.41 0.80 22.29
CA LEU A 279 10.78 -0.50 21.75
C LEU A 279 10.72 -1.61 22.84
N ASP A 280 10.31 -2.84 22.52
CA ASP A 280 9.74 -3.28 21.23
C ASP A 280 8.24 -2.94 21.12
N THR A 281 7.73 -2.66 19.92
CA THR A 281 6.40 -2.03 19.76
C THR A 281 5.76 -2.22 18.39
N GLN A 282 4.49 -1.82 18.27
CA GLN A 282 3.81 -1.62 17.00
C GLN A 282 3.25 -0.19 16.94
N VAL A 283 3.43 0.47 15.79
CA VAL A 283 2.84 1.78 15.49
C VAL A 283 2.06 1.65 14.18
N GLY A 284 0.79 2.07 14.19
CA GLY A 284 -0.01 2.15 12.98
C GLY A 284 0.19 3.49 12.28
N PHE A 285 0.11 3.50 10.96
CA PHE A 285 0.11 4.68 10.12
C PHE A 285 -1.10 4.59 9.18
N GLU A 286 -1.75 5.72 8.95
CA GLU A 286 -2.98 5.80 8.16
C GLU A 286 -2.85 6.97 7.19
N MET A 287 -2.74 6.67 5.90
CA MET A 287 -2.86 7.68 4.86
C MET A 287 -4.33 7.99 4.63
N VAL A 288 -4.75 9.22 4.89
CA VAL A 288 -6.10 9.73 4.65
C VAL A 288 -6.11 10.53 3.35
N ASN A 289 -7.08 10.28 2.47
CA ASN A 289 -7.35 11.14 1.31
C ASN A 289 -8.77 11.74 1.37
N ASN A 290 -8.89 12.93 1.95
CA ASN A 290 -10.10 13.77 1.94
C ASN A 290 -10.02 14.86 0.85
N SER A 291 -9.25 14.63 -0.23
CA SER A 291 -9.23 15.49 -1.42
C SER A 291 -10.22 15.00 -2.49
N HIS A 292 -10.36 15.75 -3.57
CA HIS A 292 -11.16 15.36 -4.73
C HIS A 292 -10.37 14.51 -5.75
N GLU A 293 -9.07 14.31 -5.53
CA GLU A 293 -8.15 13.66 -6.47
C GLU A 293 -7.79 12.22 -6.05
N ARG A 294 -7.25 11.44 -6.99
CA ARG A 294 -6.72 10.09 -6.73
C ARG A 294 -5.21 10.18 -6.53
N LEU A 295 -4.74 9.86 -5.34
CA LEU A 295 -3.30 9.77 -5.06
C LEU A 295 -2.77 8.45 -5.63
N GLN A 296 -1.53 8.43 -6.11
CA GLN A 296 -1.02 7.32 -6.94
C GLN A 296 0.40 6.90 -6.54
N CYS A 297 0.72 5.64 -6.85
CA CYS A 297 2.02 4.99 -6.58
C CYS A 297 2.38 4.83 -5.10
N GLY A 298 1.36 4.53 -4.30
CA GLY A 298 1.47 4.22 -2.88
C GLY A 298 2.45 3.10 -2.55
N HIS A 299 3.58 3.50 -1.99
CA HIS A 299 4.59 2.66 -1.35
C HIS A 299 4.79 3.15 0.10
N TRP A 300 5.61 2.44 0.89
CA TRP A 300 5.87 2.81 2.29
C TRP A 300 7.35 2.62 2.64
N ASP A 301 8.04 3.70 3.00
CA ASP A 301 9.46 3.70 3.36
C ASP A 301 9.70 4.16 4.80
N LEU A 302 10.72 3.57 5.43
CA LEU A 302 11.19 3.89 6.78
C LEU A 302 12.59 4.51 6.70
N TYR A 303 12.71 5.77 7.14
CA TYR A 303 13.99 6.48 7.25
C TYR A 303 14.32 6.78 8.72
N LYS A 304 15.61 6.79 9.09
CA LYS A 304 16.10 7.22 10.41
C LYS A 304 16.89 8.53 10.30
N LEU A 305 16.66 9.47 11.21
CA LEU A 305 17.44 10.71 11.31
C LEU A 305 18.69 10.47 12.16
N VAL A 306 19.89 10.69 11.59
CA VAL A 306 21.18 10.56 12.32
C VAL A 306 22.12 11.72 11.97
N ASP A 307 22.42 12.54 12.99
CA ASP A 307 23.27 13.75 12.90
C ASP A 307 22.83 14.74 11.80
N GLY A 308 21.53 14.88 11.57
CA GLY A 308 20.97 15.82 10.58
C GLY A 308 20.87 15.29 9.15
N GLU A 309 21.00 13.98 8.94
CA GLU A 309 20.87 13.31 7.65
C GLU A 309 19.88 12.12 7.76
N TRP A 310 19.10 11.89 6.70
CA TRP A 310 18.13 10.79 6.63
C TRP A 310 18.74 9.54 6.00
N PHE A 311 18.63 8.42 6.71
CA PHE A 311 19.09 7.12 6.26
C PHE A 311 17.90 6.21 5.99
N HIS A 312 17.72 5.80 4.74
CA HIS A 312 16.75 4.76 4.37
C HIS A 312 17.09 3.44 5.06
N VAL A 313 16.10 2.79 5.69
CA VAL A 313 16.27 1.55 6.47
C VAL A 313 15.54 0.38 5.80
N ALA A 314 14.32 0.58 5.33
CA ALA A 314 13.46 -0.48 4.80
C ALA A 314 12.24 0.09 4.05
N PRO A 315 11.59 -0.69 3.15
CA PRO A 315 12.00 -2.01 2.66
C PRO A 315 13.21 -1.93 1.73
N ALA A 316 13.96 -3.03 1.59
CA ALA A 316 15.17 -3.05 0.77
C ALA A 316 14.93 -2.82 -0.74
N ALA A 317 13.72 -3.09 -1.21
CA ALA A 317 13.22 -2.76 -2.55
C ALA A 317 11.68 -2.74 -2.53
N HIS A 318 11.08 -1.90 -3.38
CA HIS A 318 9.65 -1.94 -3.67
C HIS A 318 9.38 -2.86 -4.87
N THR A 319 8.25 -3.57 -4.84
CA THR A 319 7.64 -4.08 -6.08
C THR A 319 7.05 -2.92 -6.88
N ALA A 320 7.05 -3.01 -8.21
CA ALA A 320 6.48 -2.00 -9.12
C ALA A 320 4.93 -1.99 -9.12
N ASP A 321 4.33 -1.86 -7.93
CA ASP A 321 2.89 -1.89 -7.65
C ASP A 321 2.41 -0.46 -7.39
N CYS A 322 2.05 0.27 -8.45
CA CYS A 322 1.58 1.65 -8.33
C CYS A 322 0.12 1.70 -7.85
N ARG A 323 -0.08 1.64 -6.53
CA ARG A 323 -1.42 1.65 -5.90
C ARG A 323 -2.12 3.00 -6.01
N LEU A 324 -3.45 2.98 -6.01
CA LEU A 324 -4.32 4.17 -6.14
C LEU A 324 -5.17 4.37 -4.89
N LEU A 325 -5.01 5.51 -4.22
CA LEU A 325 -5.87 5.93 -3.10
C LEU A 325 -6.91 6.94 -3.57
N LYS A 326 -8.16 6.48 -3.69
CA LYS A 326 -9.29 7.29 -4.17
C LYS A 326 -9.72 8.37 -3.15
N PRO A 327 -10.45 9.41 -3.59
CA PRO A 327 -11.16 10.31 -2.68
C PRO A 327 -11.96 9.58 -1.59
N GLY A 328 -11.92 10.12 -0.38
CA GLY A 328 -12.52 9.55 0.83
C GLY A 328 -11.92 8.22 1.31
N SER A 329 -10.90 7.68 0.62
CA SER A 329 -10.31 6.39 0.98
C SER A 329 -9.13 6.55 1.94
N GLN A 330 -8.83 5.47 2.66
CA GLN A 330 -7.74 5.41 3.64
C GLN A 330 -6.92 4.14 3.39
N GLU A 331 -5.59 4.22 3.48
CA GLU A 331 -4.67 3.06 3.45
C GLU A 331 -3.99 2.98 4.82
N GLN A 332 -3.98 1.80 5.44
CA GLN A 332 -3.33 1.55 6.73
C GLN A 332 -2.07 0.70 6.59
N TRP A 333 -1.05 1.00 7.38
CA TRP A 333 0.24 0.31 7.39
C TRP A 333 0.80 0.24 8.82
N GLY A 334 1.12 -0.96 9.30
CA GLY A 334 1.70 -1.18 10.61
C GLY A 334 3.22 -1.33 10.56
N LEU A 335 3.94 -0.53 11.35
CA LEU A 335 5.34 -0.79 11.68
C LEU A 335 5.42 -1.63 12.97
N ARG A 336 5.82 -2.91 12.84
CA ARG A 336 6.21 -3.76 13.98
C ARG A 336 7.72 -3.62 14.19
N ALA A 337 8.11 -2.84 15.19
CA ALA A 337 9.48 -2.37 15.42
C ALA A 337 10.15 -3.09 16.61
N PHE A 338 11.29 -3.72 16.35
CA PHE A 338 12.09 -4.43 17.36
C PHE A 338 13.52 -3.89 17.42
N ASN A 339 14.10 -3.81 18.63
CA ASN A 339 15.50 -3.47 18.85
C ASN A 339 16.44 -4.66 18.66
N GLY A 340 15.95 -5.87 18.95
CA GLY A 340 16.59 -7.14 18.60
C GLY A 340 16.15 -7.67 17.22
N PRO A 341 16.33 -8.98 16.97
CA PRO A 341 15.80 -9.64 15.79
C PRO A 341 14.28 -9.45 15.65
N ALA A 342 13.79 -9.37 14.41
CA ALA A 342 12.37 -9.24 14.12
C ALA A 342 11.59 -10.50 14.55
N VAL A 343 10.54 -10.35 15.36
CA VAL A 343 9.62 -11.46 15.64
C VAL A 343 8.66 -11.62 14.45
N GLY A 344 8.98 -12.58 13.58
CA GLY A 344 8.15 -12.94 12.42
C GLY A 344 6.73 -13.32 12.81
N CYS A 345 5.79 -13.13 11.87
CA CYS A 345 4.42 -13.56 12.04
C CYS A 345 4.32 -15.10 12.04
N GLY A 346 3.81 -15.68 13.13
CA GLY A 346 3.37 -17.08 13.11
C GLY A 346 2.12 -17.26 12.25
N THR A 347 2.01 -18.38 11.53
CA THR A 347 0.96 -18.69 10.54
C THR A 347 -0.44 -18.99 11.15
N GLY A 348 -0.72 -18.48 12.35
CA GLY A 348 -2.01 -18.60 13.05
C GLY A 348 -2.75 -17.26 13.13
N ASP A 349 -2.26 -16.37 13.99
CA ASP A 349 -3.06 -15.24 14.50
C ASP A 349 -2.51 -13.84 14.16
N CYS A 350 -1.38 -13.74 13.46
CA CYS A 350 -0.77 -12.46 13.10
C CYS A 350 -1.21 -12.01 11.70
N HIS A 351 -2.06 -10.98 11.61
CA HIS A 351 -2.15 -10.16 10.40
C HIS A 351 -0.92 -9.23 10.34
N CYS A 352 -0.28 -9.17 9.17
CA CYS A 352 1.05 -8.58 8.99
C CYS A 352 1.00 -7.38 8.04
N ASP A 353 -0.06 -6.59 8.14
CA ASP A 353 -0.38 -5.52 7.20
C ASP A 353 0.56 -4.32 7.40
N GLY A 354 1.73 -4.40 6.77
CA GLY A 354 2.80 -3.39 6.82
C GLY A 354 4.20 -4.00 6.91
N LEU A 355 5.08 -3.34 7.65
CA LEU A 355 6.50 -3.69 7.79
C LEU A 355 6.80 -4.27 9.17
N THR A 356 7.43 -5.44 9.20
CA THR A 356 8.09 -5.96 10.41
C THR A 356 9.60 -5.72 10.29
N GLN A 357 10.16 -4.88 11.16
CA GLN A 357 11.56 -4.47 11.11
C GLN A 357 12.28 -4.70 12.44
N GLY A 358 13.38 -5.43 12.39
CA GLY A 358 14.28 -5.65 13.53
C GLY A 358 15.47 -4.69 13.54
N TYR A 359 16.25 -4.79 14.62
CA TYR A 359 17.50 -4.05 14.85
C TYR A 359 17.36 -2.51 14.78
N LEU A 360 16.17 -1.99 15.11
CA LEU A 360 15.90 -0.55 15.18
C LEU A 360 16.41 0.02 16.51
N GLY A 361 17.35 0.95 16.45
CA GLY A 361 17.77 1.71 17.62
C GLY A 361 16.78 2.79 18.01
N GLY A 362 16.83 3.25 19.26
CA GLY A 362 16.17 4.50 19.66
C GLY A 362 16.60 5.69 18.77
N GLY A 363 15.69 6.63 18.54
CA GLY A 363 15.90 7.77 17.65
C GLY A 363 14.60 8.26 17.01
N GLU A 364 14.74 9.22 16.09
CA GLU A 364 13.63 9.75 15.30
C GLU A 364 13.62 9.11 13.92
N TYR A 365 12.43 8.71 13.48
CA TYR A 365 12.18 8.06 12.21
C TYR A 365 11.10 8.82 11.43
N ALA A 366 11.23 8.81 10.11
CA ALA A 366 10.16 9.20 9.21
C ALA A 366 9.58 7.93 8.57
N VAL A 367 8.25 7.86 8.51
CA VAL A 367 7.51 6.92 7.67
C VAL A 367 6.94 7.74 6.51
N VAL A 368 7.41 7.44 5.31
CA VAL A 368 7.00 8.09 4.07
C VAL A 368 6.01 7.18 3.36
N ALA A 369 4.88 7.74 2.93
CA ALA A 369 3.94 7.10 2.03
C ALA A 369 4.05 7.73 0.64
N GLY A 370 4.07 6.89 -0.39
CA GLY A 370 4.00 7.26 -1.80
C GLY A 370 2.64 7.83 -2.24
N TYR A 371 1.98 8.60 -1.39
CA TYR A 371 0.69 9.23 -1.61
C TYR A 371 0.81 10.70 -1.19
N GLY A 372 1.21 11.57 -2.11
CA GLY A 372 1.20 13.02 -1.93
C GLY A 372 -0.05 13.68 -2.51
N HIS A 373 -0.28 14.93 -2.11
CA HIS A 373 -1.27 15.84 -2.67
C HIS A 373 -0.62 17.22 -2.76
N ALA A 374 -0.59 17.84 -3.95
CA ALA A 374 0.33 18.93 -4.34
C ALA A 374 1.85 18.57 -4.27
N THR A 375 2.22 17.54 -3.50
CA THR A 375 3.51 16.83 -3.49
C THR A 375 3.36 15.43 -4.11
N ASN A 376 4.48 14.71 -4.30
CA ASN A 376 4.45 13.30 -4.69
C ASN A 376 4.22 12.36 -3.50
N GLU A 377 4.67 12.76 -2.31
CA GLU A 377 4.72 11.93 -1.10
C GLU A 377 4.18 12.67 0.13
N SER A 378 3.73 11.90 1.13
CA SER A 378 3.34 12.41 2.46
C SER A 378 4.09 11.64 3.54
N ALA A 379 4.52 12.30 4.63
CA ALA A 379 5.32 11.65 5.67
C ALA A 379 4.94 12.00 7.11
N ALA A 380 5.08 11.03 8.00
CA ALA A 380 4.86 11.17 9.44
C ALA A 380 6.15 10.89 10.22
N LEU A 381 6.34 11.59 11.35
CA LEU A 381 7.45 11.33 12.27
C LEU A 381 7.02 10.39 13.41
N VAL A 382 7.94 9.54 13.85
CA VAL A 382 7.82 8.79 15.11
C VAL A 382 9.14 8.75 15.88
N ALA A 383 9.08 9.04 17.18
CA ALA A 383 10.20 8.89 18.09
C ALA A 383 10.17 7.50 18.76
N LEU A 384 11.07 6.61 18.35
CA LEU A 384 11.24 5.30 18.96
C LEU A 384 12.21 5.40 20.15
N VAL A 385 11.79 4.90 21.31
CA VAL A 385 12.52 5.00 22.58
C VAL A 385 13.06 3.63 22.97
N GLY A 386 14.39 3.51 23.01
CA GLY A 386 15.11 2.30 23.35
C GLY A 386 16.61 2.51 23.21
N ASP A 387 17.40 1.47 23.40
CA ASP A 387 18.84 1.51 23.22
C ASP A 387 19.22 1.70 21.73
N ARG A 388 20.45 2.17 21.47
CA ARG A 388 20.96 2.31 20.09
C ARG A 388 21.15 0.93 19.47
N ALA A 389 20.92 0.80 18.16
CA ALA A 389 21.15 -0.45 17.45
C ALA A 389 22.62 -0.91 17.62
N ALA A 390 22.78 -2.12 18.14
CA ALA A 390 24.06 -2.82 18.18
C ALA A 390 24.32 -3.46 16.81
N VAL A 391 25.58 -3.45 16.38
CA VAL A 391 26.02 -4.32 15.28
C VAL A 391 26.63 -5.55 15.92
N THR A 392 25.98 -6.70 15.75
CA THR A 392 26.43 -7.99 16.25
C THR A 392 26.67 -8.96 15.10
N PRO A 393 27.71 -9.80 15.15
CA PRO A 393 27.88 -10.91 14.21
C PRO A 393 26.66 -11.85 14.20
N THR A 394 26.60 -12.76 13.24
CA THR A 394 25.73 -13.95 13.31
C THR A 394 26.16 -14.79 14.52
N ASP A 395 25.20 -15.24 15.33
CA ASP A 395 25.49 -16.00 16.54
C ASP A 395 26.20 -17.31 16.21
N GLY A 396 27.36 -17.55 16.84
CA GLY A 396 28.17 -18.74 16.62
C GLY A 396 29.02 -18.76 15.34
N VAL A 397 29.04 -17.67 14.55
CA VAL A 397 29.78 -17.63 13.27
C VAL A 397 31.26 -18.04 13.43
N PRO A 398 31.75 -19.03 12.66
CA PRO A 398 33.15 -19.45 12.68
C PRO A 398 34.13 -18.29 12.43
N THR A 399 35.15 -18.19 13.29
CA THR A 399 36.25 -17.22 13.12
C THR A 399 37.62 -17.88 13.32
N ALA A 400 38.58 -17.49 12.49
CA ALA A 400 39.99 -17.84 12.62
C ALA A 400 40.83 -16.56 12.56
N ARG A 401 41.96 -16.52 13.27
CA ARG A 401 42.87 -15.37 13.27
C ARG A 401 44.29 -15.78 12.89
N ASP A 402 44.89 -15.03 11.97
CA ASP A 402 46.29 -15.13 11.59
C ASP A 402 46.92 -13.73 11.68
N GLY A 403 47.80 -13.52 12.66
CA GLY A 403 48.40 -12.22 12.95
C GLY A 403 47.38 -11.11 13.21
N ASP A 404 47.39 -10.11 12.33
CA ASP A 404 46.51 -8.94 12.31
C ASP A 404 45.29 -9.11 11.38
N THR A 405 45.10 -10.30 10.82
CA THR A 405 43.97 -10.64 9.94
C THR A 405 43.01 -11.60 10.64
N VAL A 406 41.71 -11.29 10.62
CA VAL A 406 40.64 -12.20 11.04
C VAL A 406 39.90 -12.71 9.80
N ARG A 407 39.68 -14.01 9.73
CA ARG A 407 38.83 -14.69 8.74
C ARG A 407 37.52 -15.08 9.43
N VAL A 408 36.39 -14.79 8.79
CA VAL A 408 35.04 -15.09 9.28
C VAL A 408 34.32 -15.88 8.20
N THR A 409 33.89 -17.09 8.52
CA THR A 409 33.31 -18.02 7.55
C THR A 409 31.82 -18.17 7.86
N THR A 410 30.94 -17.76 6.95
CA THR A 410 29.49 -17.90 7.12
C THR A 410 29.02 -19.31 6.72
N ASP A 411 27.87 -19.75 7.23
CA ASP A 411 27.31 -21.08 6.96
C ASP A 411 26.98 -21.36 5.48
N ARG A 412 27.02 -20.32 4.62
CA ARG A 412 26.88 -20.42 3.16
C ARG A 412 28.20 -20.65 2.41
N HIS A 413 29.34 -20.65 3.10
CA HIS A 413 30.62 -20.91 2.45
C HIS A 413 30.90 -22.41 2.39
N GLY A 414 31.06 -22.95 1.18
CA GLY A 414 31.27 -24.38 0.95
C GLY A 414 30.04 -25.25 1.19
N ASP A 415 28.82 -24.69 1.16
CA ASP A 415 27.57 -25.44 1.29
C ASP A 415 27.27 -26.31 0.05
N GLY A 416 27.75 -25.89 -1.12
CA GLY A 416 27.56 -26.56 -2.41
C GLY A 416 26.24 -26.19 -3.12
N GLU A 417 25.53 -25.16 -2.67
CA GLU A 417 24.28 -24.68 -3.27
C GLU A 417 24.53 -23.57 -4.32
N ARG A 418 23.65 -22.56 -4.39
CA ARG A 418 23.79 -21.39 -5.26
C ARG A 418 23.35 -20.11 -4.53
N PRO A 419 24.02 -18.96 -4.75
CA PRO A 419 25.08 -18.72 -5.76
C PRO A 419 26.45 -19.25 -5.30
N ALA A 420 27.51 -18.98 -6.06
CA ALA A 420 28.81 -19.59 -5.77
C ALA A 420 29.51 -19.00 -4.53
N ASP A 421 30.54 -19.70 -4.06
CA ASP A 421 31.45 -19.22 -3.03
C ASP A 421 32.15 -17.91 -3.45
N ALA A 422 32.10 -16.92 -2.56
CA ALA A 422 32.76 -15.64 -2.75
C ALA A 422 33.31 -15.08 -1.44
N THR A 423 34.18 -14.07 -1.54
CA THR A 423 34.76 -13.43 -0.35
C THR A 423 34.80 -11.91 -0.51
N PHE A 424 34.75 -11.21 0.62
CA PHE A 424 35.08 -9.78 0.68
C PHE A 424 36.07 -9.48 1.80
N THR A 425 36.88 -8.44 1.62
CA THR A 425 37.82 -7.93 2.62
C THR A 425 37.36 -6.57 3.12
N LEU A 426 37.31 -6.37 4.44
CA LEU A 426 37.12 -5.07 5.10
C LEU A 426 38.46 -4.58 5.68
N THR A 427 38.80 -3.32 5.43
CA THR A 427 39.94 -2.60 6.04
C THR A 427 39.54 -1.20 6.48
N ARG A 428 40.36 -0.56 7.34
CA ARG A 428 40.27 0.88 7.61
C ARG A 428 40.81 1.66 6.39
N THR A 429 40.25 2.83 6.12
CA THR A 429 40.79 3.79 5.14
C THR A 429 40.64 5.22 5.68
N ASP A 430 41.40 6.18 5.15
CA ASP A 430 41.36 7.57 5.65
C ASP A 430 40.07 8.30 5.25
N ASN A 431 39.56 8.00 4.05
CA ASN A 431 38.55 8.80 3.37
C ASN A 431 37.44 7.95 2.72
N ALA A 432 36.21 8.24 3.12
CA ALA A 432 34.96 7.75 2.54
C ALA A 432 33.88 8.84 2.62
N SER A 433 32.94 8.86 1.67
CA SER A 433 31.84 9.85 1.60
C SER A 433 30.49 9.28 2.02
N GLU A 434 30.12 8.08 1.54
CA GLU A 434 28.90 7.37 1.96
C GLU A 434 28.90 7.17 3.48
N ARG A 435 27.82 7.55 4.18
CA ARG A 435 27.59 7.21 5.58
C ARG A 435 26.71 5.96 5.66
N VAL A 436 26.95 5.13 6.67
CA VAL A 436 26.18 3.91 6.96
C VAL A 436 25.86 3.85 8.46
N ILE A 437 24.62 3.50 8.79
CA ILE A 437 24.14 3.38 10.18
C ILE A 437 23.97 1.93 10.63
N ALA A 438 23.86 1.69 11.94
CA ALA A 438 23.80 0.33 12.49
C ALA A 438 22.54 -0.43 12.05
N GLU A 439 21.42 0.28 11.93
CA GLU A 439 20.17 -0.23 11.38
C GLU A 439 20.36 -0.79 9.96
N GLN A 440 21.11 -0.11 9.09
CA GLN A 440 21.41 -0.58 7.72
C GLN A 440 22.41 -1.74 7.68
N VAL A 441 23.29 -1.87 8.68
CA VAL A 441 24.24 -3.00 8.77
C VAL A 441 23.54 -4.29 9.24
N MET A 442 22.41 -4.17 9.94
CA MET A 442 21.69 -5.28 10.57
C MET A 442 20.34 -5.61 9.91
N ALA A 443 19.74 -4.68 9.16
CA ALA A 443 18.50 -4.91 8.42
C ALA A 443 18.73 -5.85 7.22
N HIS A 444 17.75 -6.71 6.95
CA HIS A 444 17.78 -7.61 5.80
C HIS A 444 17.61 -6.83 4.48
N GLY A 445 18.67 -6.69 3.71
CA GLY A 445 18.70 -5.88 2.48
C GLY A 445 20.09 -5.38 2.10
N ARG A 446 20.18 -4.10 1.70
CA ARG A 446 21.44 -3.40 1.42
C ARG A 446 22.42 -3.61 2.59
N PHE A 447 23.60 -4.17 2.31
CA PHE A 447 24.65 -4.62 3.26
C PHE A 447 24.45 -5.94 4.00
N ALA A 448 23.26 -6.57 3.96
CA ALA A 448 22.97 -7.88 4.56
C ALA A 448 21.76 -8.57 3.88
N MET A 449 21.96 -9.07 2.66
CA MET A 449 20.93 -9.81 1.87
C MET A 449 20.67 -11.25 2.39
N SER A 450 21.29 -11.62 3.51
CA SER A 450 21.52 -13.01 3.94
C SER A 450 22.15 -13.04 5.34
N ASP A 451 22.43 -14.24 5.85
CA ASP A 451 23.32 -14.48 7.00
C ASP A 451 24.80 -14.22 6.63
N GLY A 452 25.08 -12.97 6.26
CA GLY A 452 26.36 -12.50 5.76
C GLY A 452 26.40 -10.97 5.72
N GLY A 453 27.45 -10.44 5.09
CA GLY A 453 27.61 -9.00 4.92
C GLY A 453 28.23 -8.27 6.13
N LEU A 454 28.02 -6.95 6.21
CA LEU A 454 28.85 -6.05 7.04
C LEU A 454 28.82 -6.36 8.55
N ARG A 455 27.73 -6.93 9.07
CA ARG A 455 27.62 -7.35 10.48
C ARG A 455 28.67 -8.40 10.88
N ASN A 456 29.14 -9.20 9.93
CA ASN A 456 30.16 -10.24 10.12
C ASN A 456 31.59 -9.74 9.82
N ALA A 457 31.77 -8.43 9.60
CA ALA A 457 33.08 -7.81 9.38
C ALA A 457 33.38 -6.68 10.38
N ILE A 458 32.46 -5.73 10.57
CA ILE A 458 32.70 -4.52 11.37
C ILE A 458 33.09 -4.82 12.84
N PRO A 459 32.44 -5.76 13.57
CA PRO A 459 32.79 -6.04 14.97
C PRO A 459 34.17 -6.65 15.18
N PHE A 460 34.77 -7.27 14.15
CA PHE A 460 36.05 -7.96 14.24
C PHE A 460 37.26 -7.09 13.87
N LEU A 461 37.05 -5.88 13.32
CA LEU A 461 38.12 -4.95 12.96
C LEU A 461 38.56 -4.11 14.18
N THR A 462 39.02 -4.78 15.24
CA THR A 462 39.58 -4.17 16.45
C THR A 462 40.92 -3.48 16.20
N ASP A 463 41.49 -2.76 17.16
CA ASP A 463 42.71 -1.95 16.95
C ASP A 463 43.97 -2.78 16.69
N ASP A 464 43.95 -4.04 17.07
CA ASP A 464 44.97 -5.06 16.81
C ASP A 464 44.67 -5.93 15.56
N VAL A 465 43.65 -5.58 14.79
CA VAL A 465 43.25 -6.24 13.53
C VAL A 465 43.21 -5.20 12.40
N SER A 466 44.09 -5.35 11.40
CA SER A 466 44.17 -4.44 10.25
C SER A 466 43.16 -4.80 9.15
N ARG A 467 42.77 -6.07 9.10
CA ARG A 467 42.00 -6.68 8.01
C ARG A 467 41.00 -7.72 8.54
N VAL A 468 39.77 -7.68 8.06
CA VAL A 468 38.81 -8.79 8.18
C VAL A 468 38.51 -9.34 6.78
N VAL A 469 38.50 -10.67 6.64
CA VAL A 469 38.09 -11.38 5.41
C VAL A 469 36.83 -12.17 5.75
N VAL A 470 35.74 -11.94 5.03
CA VAL A 470 34.50 -12.71 5.15
C VAL A 470 34.37 -13.66 3.97
N GLU A 471 34.09 -14.93 4.27
CA GLU A 471 33.86 -16.01 3.32
C GLU A 471 32.38 -16.41 3.36
N THR A 472 31.72 -16.38 2.20
CA THR A 472 30.26 -16.40 2.08
C THR A 472 29.85 -16.67 0.62
N ASP A 473 28.62 -16.32 0.23
CA ASP A 473 28.11 -16.49 -1.13
C ASP A 473 28.23 -15.18 -1.97
N GLU A 474 28.11 -15.28 -3.30
CA GLU A 474 28.13 -14.10 -4.18
C GLU A 474 27.04 -13.07 -3.84
N HIS A 475 25.84 -13.49 -3.40
CA HIS A 475 24.75 -12.58 -3.04
C HIS A 475 25.06 -11.73 -1.79
N ALA A 476 25.78 -12.26 -0.81
CA ALA A 476 26.24 -11.53 0.37
C ALA A 476 27.32 -10.52 -0.01
N VAL A 477 28.23 -10.90 -0.92
CA VAL A 477 29.26 -10.00 -1.47
C VAL A 477 28.63 -8.86 -2.28
N ASP A 478 27.68 -9.17 -3.17
CA ASP A 478 26.94 -8.19 -3.96
C ASP A 478 26.00 -7.32 -3.10
N GLY A 479 25.44 -7.86 -2.03
CA GLY A 479 24.66 -7.10 -1.05
C GLY A 479 25.49 -6.03 -0.33
N VAL A 480 26.79 -6.27 -0.10
CA VAL A 480 27.70 -5.29 0.50
C VAL A 480 28.26 -4.31 -0.53
N LEU A 481 28.77 -4.83 -1.65
CA LEU A 481 29.46 -4.01 -2.66
C LEU A 481 28.46 -3.32 -3.60
N GLY A 482 27.57 -4.10 -4.21
CA GLY A 482 26.77 -3.76 -5.39
C GLY A 482 27.25 -4.61 -6.59
N TYR A 483 26.31 -5.20 -7.34
CA TYR A 483 26.55 -6.26 -8.33
C TYR A 483 27.79 -6.08 -9.23
N ASP A 484 27.94 -4.94 -9.90
CA ASP A 484 29.06 -4.68 -10.82
C ASP A 484 30.27 -3.96 -10.16
N THR A 485 30.39 -3.99 -8.83
CA THR A 485 31.44 -3.26 -8.12
C THR A 485 32.46 -4.17 -7.44
N SER A 486 33.74 -3.82 -7.61
CA SER A 486 34.88 -4.53 -6.99
C SER A 486 35.34 -3.91 -5.67
N ARG A 487 34.87 -2.70 -5.34
CA ARG A 487 35.19 -2.00 -4.10
C ARG A 487 34.09 -1.02 -3.67
N ARG A 488 34.01 -0.74 -2.37
CA ARG A 488 33.12 0.25 -1.76
C ARG A 488 33.81 0.96 -0.60
N ARG A 489 33.46 2.22 -0.32
CA ARG A 489 33.97 2.99 0.81
C ARG A 489 32.85 3.68 1.57
N PHE A 490 32.78 3.47 2.88
CA PHE A 490 31.76 4.08 3.74
C PHE A 490 32.34 4.55 5.08
N ARG A 491 31.63 5.46 5.76
CA ARG A 491 31.85 5.86 7.15
C ARG A 491 30.80 5.20 8.05
N PHE A 492 31.27 4.52 9.09
CA PHE A 492 30.42 3.97 10.15
C PHE A 492 30.94 4.45 11.51
N ARG A 493 30.05 5.07 12.31
CA ARG A 493 30.38 5.65 13.63
C ARG A 493 31.63 6.57 13.64
N GLY A 494 31.89 7.27 12.53
CA GLY A 494 33.01 8.19 12.35
C GLY A 494 34.26 7.59 11.69
N GLN A 495 34.51 6.29 11.82
CA GLN A 495 35.61 5.61 11.13
C GLN A 495 35.25 5.40 9.65
N ALA A 496 36.20 5.63 8.75
CA ALA A 496 36.09 5.28 7.34
C ALA A 496 36.67 3.89 7.05
N TYR A 497 35.99 3.14 6.18
CA TYR A 497 36.31 1.77 5.82
C TYR A 497 36.35 1.62 4.29
N GLU A 498 37.17 0.69 3.80
CA GLU A 498 37.09 0.18 2.43
C GLU A 498 36.71 -1.30 2.47
N VAL A 499 35.80 -1.71 1.59
CA VAL A 499 35.51 -3.11 1.27
C VAL A 499 36.00 -3.40 -0.14
N THR A 500 36.65 -4.54 -0.35
CA THR A 500 37.03 -5.04 -1.68
C THR A 500 36.52 -6.46 -1.90
N ARG A 501 36.13 -6.77 -3.14
CA ARG A 501 35.83 -8.13 -3.59
C ARG A 501 37.13 -8.94 -3.54
N GLY A 502 37.09 -10.12 -2.92
CA GLY A 502 38.21 -11.05 -3.01
C GLY A 502 38.31 -11.66 -4.41
N GLN A 503 39.46 -12.21 -4.74
CA GLN A 503 39.61 -13.02 -5.95
C GLN A 503 38.96 -14.39 -5.69
N SER A 504 38.02 -14.80 -6.54
CA SER A 504 37.46 -16.14 -6.52
C SER A 504 38.57 -17.18 -6.74
N GLY A 505 38.68 -18.15 -5.84
CA GLY A 505 39.52 -19.33 -6.07
C GLY A 505 38.83 -20.25 -7.08
N GLY A 506 39.53 -20.59 -8.17
CA GLY A 506 39.09 -21.56 -9.17
C GLY A 506 39.98 -22.80 -9.21
#